data_AF-A0AA43CZD8-F1
#
_entry.id   AF-A0AA43CZD8-F1
#
_cell.length_a   1.000
_cell.length_b   1.000
_cell.length_c   1.000
_cell.angle_alpha   90.00
_cell.angle_beta   90.00
_cell.angle_gamma   90.00
#
_symmetry.space_group_name_H-M   'P 1'
#
loop_
_entity.id
_entity.type
_entity.pdbx_description
1 polymer ?
#
loop_
_entity_poly.entity_id
_entity_poly.type
_entity_poly.pdbx_seq_one_letter_code
_entity_poly.pdbx_strand_id
1 'polypeptide(L)'
;MLFALILGAILGFVPLETPVAFLVLAVVLALKAFIDVRFEKLPYINQPSPFLLYCHNLAESGEPTGFAWISYSLQLFVFGMIFGGGLLAFARFLRTSGF
;
A
#
# COMPACT_ATOMS: atom_id res chain seq x y z
N MET A 1 -4.17 1.86 3.17
CA MET A 1 -3.08 2.61 3.82
C MET A 1 -2.43 1.86 4.98
N LEU A 2 -3.20 1.30 5.93
CA LEU A 2 -2.65 0.51 7.05
C LEU A 2 -1.63 -0.55 6.61
N PHE A 3 -1.92 -1.26 5.51
CA PHE A 3 -0.99 -2.22 4.91
C PHE A 3 0.41 -1.62 4.63
N ALA A 4 0.48 -0.44 4.00
CA ALA A 4 1.74 0.21 3.66
C ALA A 4 2.52 0.66 4.91
N LEU A 5 1.80 1.14 5.93
CA LEU A 5 2.39 1.52 7.22
C LEU A 5 3.03 0.30 7.90
N ILE A 6 2.28 -0.79 8.03
CA ILE A 6 2.76 -2.03 8.66
C ILE A 6 3.95 -2.60 7.89
N LEU A 7 3.83 -2.70 6.55
CA LEU A 7 4.91 -3.20 5.71
C LEU A 7 6.17 -2.34 5.82
N GLY A 8 6.02 -1.01 5.79
CA GLY A 8 7.10 -0.06 5.99
C GLY A 8 7.80 -0.24 7.33
N ALA A 9 7.03 -0.36 8.42
CA ALA A 9 7.56 -0.62 9.75
C ALA A 9 8.35 -1.94 9.79
N ILE A 10 7.80 -3.04 9.25
CA ILE A 10 8.49 -4.34 9.18
C ILE A 10 9.82 -4.20 8.43
N LEU A 11 9.80 -3.66 7.21
CA LEU A 11 10.99 -3.48 6.37
C LEU A 11 12.05 -2.57 7.00
N GLY A 12 11.64 -1.71 7.94
CA GLY A 12 12.54 -0.87 8.74
C GLY A 12 13.43 -1.66 9.68
N PHE A 13 12.94 -2.79 10.22
CA PHE A 13 13.70 -3.65 11.14
C PHE A 13 14.43 -4.80 10.45
N VAL A 14 14.02 -5.18 9.23
CA VAL A 14 14.70 -6.23 8.45
C VAL A 14 16.14 -5.79 8.08
N PRO A 15 17.14 -6.69 8.14
CA PRO A 15 18.52 -6.39 7.75
C PRO A 15 18.73 -6.38 6.23
N LEU A 16 17.87 -5.67 5.49
CA LEU A 16 18.04 -5.41 4.06
C LEU A 16 18.78 -4.08 3.84
N GLU A 17 19.49 -3.97 2.72
CA GLU A 17 19.99 -2.67 2.26
C GLU A 17 18.83 -1.68 2.06
N THR A 18 19.07 -0.40 2.37
CA THR A 18 18.04 0.64 2.26
C THR A 18 17.39 0.72 0.88
N PRO A 19 18.15 0.81 -0.23
CA PRO A 19 17.54 0.83 -1.56
C PRO A 19 16.70 -0.43 -1.85
N VAL A 20 17.15 -1.60 -1.39
CA VAL A 20 16.45 -2.87 -1.57
C VAL A 20 15.13 -2.87 -0.80
N ALA A 21 15.11 -2.38 0.44
CA ALA A 21 13.89 -2.31 1.24
C ALA A 21 12.83 -1.36 0.65
N PHE A 22 13.25 -0.21 0.11
CA PHE A 22 12.36 0.68 -0.63
C PHE A 22 11.85 0.05 -1.93
N LEU A 23 12.70 -0.68 -2.65
CA LEU A 23 12.29 -1.41 -3.85
C LEU A 23 11.25 -2.48 -3.52
N VAL A 24 11.46 -3.26 -2.45
CA VAL A 24 10.50 -4.26 -1.98
C VAL A 24 9.16 -3.60 -1.63
N LEU A 25 9.18 -2.49 -0.90
CA LEU A 25 7.97 -1.73 -0.60
C LEU A 25 7.24 -1.32 -1.89
N ALA A 26 7.95 -0.73 -2.86
CA ALA A 26 7.37 -0.29 -4.13
C ALA A 26 6.75 -1.45 -4.92
N VAL A 27 7.48 -2.57 -5.06
CA VAL A 27 7.00 -3.76 -5.78
C VAL A 27 5.76 -4.34 -5.10
N VAL A 28 5.78 -4.46 -3.77
CA VAL A 28 4.64 -5.00 -3.03
C VAL A 28 3.42 -4.08 -3.12
N LEU A 29 3.59 -2.76 -3.12
CA LEU A 29 2.48 -1.82 -3.34
C LEU A 29 1.91 -1.92 -4.76
N ALA A 30 2.76 -2.06 -5.78
CA ALA A 30 2.32 -2.25 -7.16
C ALA A 30 1.55 -3.56 -7.32
N LEU A 31 2.06 -4.65 -6.75
CA LEU A 31 1.37 -5.95 -6.72
C LEU A 31 0.04 -5.86 -5.97
N LYS A 32 0.00 -5.15 -4.84
CA LYS A 32 -1.22 -4.94 -4.06
C LYS A 32 -2.27 -4.17 -4.87
N ALA A 33 -1.88 -3.10 -5.56
CA ALA A 33 -2.77 -2.35 -6.44
C ALA A 33 -3.35 -3.24 -7.54
N PHE A 34 -2.48 -4.03 -8.18
CA PHE A 34 -2.90 -4.98 -9.22
C PHE A 34 -3.91 -6.01 -8.69
N ILE A 35 -3.63 -6.62 -7.54
CA ILE A 35 -4.52 -7.61 -6.92
C ILE A 35 -5.87 -6.98 -6.56
N ASP A 36 -5.86 -5.80 -5.93
CA ASP A 36 -7.10 -5.16 -5.48
C ASP A 36 -8.00 -4.75 -6.65
N VAL A 37 -7.41 -4.30 -7.76
CA VAL A 37 -8.16 -3.94 -8.98
C VAL A 37 -8.60 -5.18 -9.77
N ARG A 38 -7.77 -6.22 -9.85
CA ARG A 38 -8.04 -7.38 -10.71
C ARG A 38 -9.06 -8.36 -10.13
N PHE A 39 -9.09 -8.47 -8.80
CA PHE A 39 -9.93 -9.44 -8.09
C PHE A 39 -11.04 -8.74 -7.31
N GLU A 40 -12.28 -9.19 -7.50
CA GLU A 40 -13.44 -8.68 -6.76
C GLU A 40 -13.40 -9.08 -5.28
N LYS A 41 -12.83 -10.24 -4.98
CA LYS A 41 -12.62 -10.73 -3.61
C LYS A 41 -11.15 -11.00 -3.41
N LEU A 42 -10.66 -10.74 -2.20
CA LEU A 42 -9.27 -11.04 -1.90
C LEU A 42 -9.03 -12.55 -2.06
N PRO A 43 -7.96 -12.96 -2.76
CA PRO A 43 -7.59 -14.36 -2.77
C PRO A 43 -7.35 -14.79 -1.32
N TYR A 44 -7.87 -15.94 -0.92
CA TYR A 44 -7.77 -16.55 0.43
C TYR A 44 -8.68 -15.97 1.52
N ILE A 45 -9.24 -14.78 1.34
CA ILE A 45 -10.14 -14.16 2.32
C ILE A 45 -11.38 -13.73 1.54
N ASN A 46 -12.52 -14.42 1.73
CA ASN A 46 -13.80 -14.18 1.03
C ASN A 46 -14.43 -12.78 1.30
N GLN A 47 -13.62 -11.78 1.61
CA GLN A 47 -13.97 -10.38 1.79
C GLN A 47 -13.88 -9.62 0.47
N PRO A 48 -14.69 -8.55 0.29
CA PRO A 48 -14.62 -7.69 -0.88
C PRO A 48 -13.25 -7.00 -0.97
N SER A 49 -12.78 -6.76 -2.20
CA SER A 49 -11.53 -6.04 -2.40
C SER A 49 -11.65 -4.59 -1.92
N PRO A 50 -10.56 -4.00 -1.39
CA PRO A 50 -10.57 -2.59 -1.00
C PRO A 50 -10.88 -1.63 -2.17
N PHE A 51 -10.60 -2.05 -3.41
CA PHE A 51 -10.96 -1.30 -4.61
C PHE A 51 -12.48 -1.26 -4.81
N LEU A 52 -13.20 -2.37 -4.61
CA LEU A 52 -14.66 -2.37 -4.69
C LEU A 52 -15.30 -1.47 -3.63
N LEU A 53 -14.75 -1.47 -2.42
CA LEU A 53 -15.19 -0.54 -1.37
C LEU A 53 -14.98 0.93 -1.78
N TYR A 54 -13.85 1.23 -2.42
CA TYR A 54 -13.58 2.56 -2.96
C TYR A 54 -14.59 2.95 -4.07
N CYS A 55 -14.88 2.05 -5.00
CA CYS A 55 -15.90 2.27 -6.04
C CYS A 55 -17.30 2.47 -5.47
N HIS A 56 -17.66 1.73 -4.42
CA HIS A 56 -18.94 1.90 -3.72
C HIS A 56 -19.06 3.31 -3.14
N ASN A 57 -18.04 3.78 -2.43
CA ASN A 57 -18.03 5.11 -1.83
C ASN A 57 -18.09 6.23 -2.88
N LEU A 58 -17.43 6.05 -4.03
CA LEU A 58 -17.53 6.98 -5.16
C LEU A 58 -18.95 7.01 -5.73
N ALA A 59 -19.56 5.85 -5.92
CA ALA A 59 -20.93 5.76 -6.44
C ALA A 59 -21.95 6.41 -5.48
N GLU A 60 -21.80 6.20 -4.17
CA GLU A 60 -22.60 6.88 -3.14
C GLU A 60 -22.43 8.41 -3.16
N SER A 61 -21.24 8.88 -3.53
CA SER A 61 -20.93 10.31 -3.67
C SER A 61 -21.38 10.89 -5.03
N GLY A 62 -21.96 10.07 -5.91
CA GLY A 62 -22.39 10.48 -7.26
C GLY A 62 -21.23 10.62 -8.26
N GLU A 63 -20.05 10.09 -7.94
CA GLU A 63 -18.87 10.18 -8.80
C GLU A 63 -18.77 9.02 -9.80
N PRO A 64 -18.20 9.26 -11.00
CA PRO A 64 -18.04 8.23 -12.02
C PRO A 64 -16.97 7.19 -11.63
N THR A 65 -17.29 5.90 -11.78
CA THR A 65 -16.41 4.79 -11.39
C THR A 65 -15.55 4.22 -12.54
N GLY A 66 -15.80 4.63 -13.79
CA GLY A 66 -15.16 4.05 -14.98
C GLY A 66 -13.62 4.10 -14.99
N PHE A 67 -13.03 5.13 -14.38
CA PHE A 67 -11.57 5.29 -14.26
C PHE A 67 -11.07 5.24 -12.80
N ALA A 68 -11.91 4.77 -11.87
CA ALA A 68 -11.58 4.69 -10.45
C ALA A 68 -10.34 3.82 -10.16
N TRP A 69 -10.04 2.86 -11.03
CA TRP A 69 -8.85 2.00 -10.88
C TRP A 69 -7.54 2.79 -10.97
N ILE A 70 -7.51 3.87 -11.76
CA ILE A 70 -6.33 4.73 -11.91
C ILE A 70 -6.12 5.54 -10.64
N SER A 71 -7.16 6.26 -10.20
CA SER A 71 -7.09 7.10 -9.00
C SER A 71 -6.78 6.26 -7.77
N TYR A 72 -7.42 5.10 -7.61
CA TYR A 72 -7.16 4.16 -6.53
C TYR A 72 -5.70 3.68 -6.54
N SER A 73 -5.20 3.20 -7.69
CA SER A 73 -3.84 2.67 -7.80
C SER A 73 -2.78 3.74 -7.53
N LEU A 74 -3.01 4.96 -8.06
CA LEU A 74 -2.12 6.10 -7.85
C LEU A 74 -2.09 6.50 -6.37
N GLN A 75 -3.26 6.61 -5.73
CA GLN A 75 -3.34 6.91 -4.29
C GLN A 75 -2.64 5.85 -3.45
N LEU A 76 -2.90 4.57 -3.73
CA LEU A 76 -2.28 3.45 -3.03
C LEU A 76 -0.76 3.48 -3.16
N PHE A 77 -0.24 3.70 -4.38
CA PHE A 77 1.19 3.70 -4.63
C PHE A 77 1.88 4.93 -4.04
N VAL A 78 1.40 6.14 -4.36
CA VAL A 78 2.03 7.40 -3.93
C VAL A 78 1.96 7.56 -2.41
N PHE A 79 0.76 7.45 -1.83
CA PHE A 79 0.62 7.57 -0.38
C PHE A 79 1.22 6.36 0.34
N GLY A 80 1.17 5.16 -0.25
CA GLY A 80 1.85 3.99 0.29
C GLY A 80 3.36 4.18 0.38
N MET A 81 3.99 4.75 -0.65
CA MET A 81 5.42 5.07 -0.65
C MET A 81 5.77 6.18 0.34
N ILE A 82 4.95 7.22 0.45
CA ILE A 82 5.18 8.31 1.41
C ILE A 82 5.07 7.80 2.85
N PHE A 83 3.94 7.18 3.19
CA PHE A 83 3.67 6.76 4.57
C PHE A 83 4.47 5.50 4.96
N GLY A 84 4.49 4.49 4.10
CA GLY A 84 5.26 3.27 4.32
C GLY A 84 6.76 3.51 4.27
N GLY A 85 7.22 4.31 3.30
CA GLY A 85 8.64 4.69 3.20
C GLY A 85 9.09 5.59 4.35
N GLY A 86 8.22 6.49 4.82
CA GLY A 86 8.44 7.30 6.02
C GLY A 86 8.64 6.43 7.26
N LEU A 87 7.76 5.44 7.50
CA LEU A 87 7.90 4.50 8.62
C LEU A 87 9.14 3.62 8.49
N LEU A 88 9.46 3.16 7.29
CA LEU A 88 10.67 2.39 7.01
C LEU A 88 11.92 3.20 7.37
N ALA A 89 12.02 4.44 6.88
CA ALA A 89 13.14 5.33 7.18
C ALA A 89 13.23 5.65 8.67
N PHE A 90 12.10 5.93 9.31
CA PHE A 90 12.02 6.21 10.74
C PHE A 90 12.46 5.01 11.59
N ALA A 91 11.96 3.81 11.31
CA ALA A 91 12.35 2.60 12.02
C ALA A 91 13.84 2.27 11.84
N ARG A 92 14.40 2.51 10.66
CA ARG A 92 15.86 2.37 10.44
C ARG A 92 16.66 3.38 11.24
N PHE A 93 16.20 4.63 11.27
CA PHE A 93 16.80 5.69 12.08
C PHE A 93 16.85 5.31 13.56
N LEU A 94 15.75 4.76 14.11
CA LEU A 94 15.73 4.25 15.48
C LEU A 94 16.76 3.13 15.70
N ARG A 95 16.82 2.15 14.79
CA ARG A 95 17.79 1.05 14.85
C ARG A 95 19.24 1.53 14.84
N THR A 96 19.56 2.54 14.03
CA THR A 96 20.91 3.12 14.00
C THR A 96 21.22 3.98 15.23
N SER A 97 20.19 4.50 15.90
CA SER A 97 20.33 5.38 17.07
C SER A 97 20.43 4.61 18.39
N GLY A 98 20.41 3.27 18.36
CA GLY A 98 20.60 2.43 19.54
C GLY A 98 19.38 2.32 20.46
N PHE A 99 18.18 2.60 19.93
CA PHE A 99 16.90 2.24 20.58
C PHE A 99 16.48 0.81 20.23
#